data_AF-K2SC37-F1
#
_entry.id   AF-K2SC37-F1
#
_cell.length_a   1.000
_cell.length_b   1.000
_cell.length_c   1.000
_cell.angle_alpha   90.00
_cell.angle_beta   90.00
_cell.angle_gamma   90.00
#
_symmetry.space_group_name_H-M   'P 1'
#
loop_
_entity.id
_entity.type
_entity.pdbx_description
1 polymer ?
#
loop_
_entity_poly.entity_id
_entity_poly.type
_entity_poly.pdbx_seq_one_letter_code
_entity_poly.pdbx_strand_id
1 'polypeptide(L)'
;MATPYVAGIAALYIGAFGGKKVHGPEFAKALHQQIVASGGALPWSDGTTRDYGFAAPVPQVGNGLVNAFKVLNYSTTLEYDKFELNDTANFKDVNSVRITNNGDAPLTYNFSLQDAAGFEALEEFDPSVYFSPRLKSFAELTPIKAVPVVELPTGEFTVAPGETKEATFTFALPTGLNATALPVYSGKILITASSGEQLSVPYFGLASDLKQELTPIFENTYPFSTSGITNESIKTKS
;
A
#
# COMPACT_ATOMS: atom_id res chain seq x y z
N MET A 1 -11.12 0.49 -17.91
CA MET A 1 -11.09 1.94 -18.23
C MET A 1 -10.16 2.78 -17.34
N ALA A 2 -9.68 2.30 -16.18
CA ALA A 2 -8.79 3.09 -15.32
C ALA A 2 -7.40 3.36 -15.94
N THR A 3 -6.75 2.35 -16.52
CA THR A 3 -5.41 2.48 -17.14
C THR A 3 -5.31 3.60 -18.18
N PRO A 4 -6.21 3.71 -19.19
CA PRO A 4 -6.13 4.81 -20.16
C PRO A 4 -6.38 6.18 -19.55
N TYR A 5 -7.15 6.30 -18.46
CA TYR A 5 -7.32 7.56 -17.74
C TYR A 5 -6.00 8.04 -17.09
N VAL A 6 -5.29 7.15 -16.40
CA VAL A 6 -3.97 7.45 -15.81
C VAL A 6 -2.95 7.78 -16.90
N ALA A 7 -2.97 7.05 -18.03
CA ALA A 7 -2.12 7.36 -19.17
C ALA A 7 -2.42 8.75 -19.75
N GLY A 8 -3.69 9.17 -19.80
CA GLY A 8 -4.09 10.51 -20.21
C GLY A 8 -3.55 11.61 -19.28
N ILE A 9 -3.55 11.39 -17.96
CA ILE A 9 -2.95 12.31 -16.99
C ILE A 9 -1.44 12.44 -17.23
N ALA A 10 -0.75 11.31 -17.42
CA ALA A 10 0.68 11.32 -17.73
C ALA A 10 0.97 12.07 -19.05
N ALA A 11 0.15 11.85 -20.08
CA ALA A 11 0.27 12.56 -21.35
C ALA A 11 0.02 14.07 -21.20
N LEU A 12 -0.94 14.48 -20.36
CA LEU A 12 -1.19 15.89 -20.06
C LEU A 12 0.00 16.54 -19.35
N TYR A 13 0.58 15.87 -18.36
CA TYR A 13 1.81 16.33 -17.70
C TYR A 13 2.96 16.50 -18.71
N ILE A 14 3.19 15.49 -19.56
CA ILE A 14 4.24 15.53 -20.59
C ILE A 14 3.99 16.66 -21.59
N GLY A 15 2.73 16.90 -21.97
CA GLY A 15 2.36 18.00 -22.87
C GLY A 15 2.62 19.38 -22.27
N ALA A 16 2.40 19.55 -20.97
CA ALA A 16 2.58 20.83 -20.28
C ALA A 16 4.05 21.11 -19.89
N PHE A 17 4.77 20.09 -19.42
CA PHE A 17 6.10 20.26 -18.79
C PHE A 17 7.24 19.55 -19.53
N GLY A 18 6.94 18.87 -20.64
CA GLY A 18 7.89 18.02 -21.35
C GLY A 18 8.08 16.65 -20.70
N GLY A 19 8.73 15.74 -21.44
CA GLY A 19 9.00 14.37 -21.01
C GLY A 19 10.48 14.10 -20.72
N LYS A 20 10.92 12.85 -20.94
CA LYS A 20 12.31 12.38 -20.72
C LYS A 20 13.40 13.30 -21.28
N LYS A 21 13.17 13.98 -22.41
CA LYS A 21 14.15 14.92 -23.00
C LYS A 21 14.42 16.14 -22.12
N VAL A 22 13.44 16.59 -21.33
CA VAL A 22 13.55 17.75 -20.43
C VAL A 22 14.03 17.30 -19.05
N HIS A 23 13.46 16.20 -18.54
CA HIS A 23 13.63 15.78 -17.15
C HIS A 23 14.68 14.68 -16.93
N GLY A 24 15.31 14.19 -18.01
CA GLY A 24 16.32 13.14 -17.93
C GLY A 24 15.75 11.71 -17.78
N PRO A 25 16.62 10.71 -17.53
CA PRO A 25 16.25 9.30 -17.58
C PRO A 25 15.29 8.85 -16.47
N GLU A 26 15.34 9.47 -15.29
CA GLU A 26 14.50 9.11 -14.14
C GLU A 26 13.07 9.68 -14.20
N PHE A 27 12.76 10.45 -15.26
CA PHE A 27 11.47 11.11 -15.45
C PHE A 27 10.27 10.20 -15.23
N ALA A 28 10.29 8.98 -15.79
CA ALA A 28 9.17 8.07 -15.70
C ALA A 28 8.89 7.62 -14.26
N LYS A 29 9.95 7.41 -13.46
CA LYS A 29 9.85 7.06 -12.04
C LYS A 29 9.30 8.25 -11.24
N ALA A 30 9.84 9.44 -11.46
CA ALA A 30 9.38 10.67 -10.78
C ALA A 30 7.91 10.98 -11.07
N LEU A 31 7.49 10.92 -12.34
CA LEU A 31 6.08 11.12 -12.71
C LEU A 31 5.17 10.05 -12.12
N HIS A 32 5.62 8.78 -12.10
CA HIS A 32 4.87 7.70 -11.45
C HIS A 32 4.67 7.98 -9.96
N GLN A 33 5.73 8.35 -9.24
CA GLN A 33 5.66 8.70 -7.81
C GLN A 33 4.72 9.88 -7.56
N GLN A 34 4.74 10.91 -8.41
CA GLN A 34 3.83 12.06 -8.29
C GLN A 34 2.36 11.68 -8.53
N ILE A 35 2.10 10.83 -9.54
CA ILE A 35 0.76 10.29 -9.80
C ILE A 35 0.26 9.49 -8.60
N VAL A 36 1.08 8.60 -8.06
CA VAL A 36 0.72 7.81 -6.86
C VAL A 36 0.49 8.74 -5.66
N ALA A 37 1.38 9.71 -5.42
CA ALA A 37 1.32 10.63 -4.29
C ALA A 37 0.06 11.51 -4.27
N SER A 38 -0.54 11.75 -5.45
CA SER A 38 -1.78 12.52 -5.60
C SER A 38 -3.04 11.82 -5.06
N GLY A 39 -2.96 10.52 -4.77
CA GLY A 39 -4.09 9.64 -4.46
C GLY A 39 -4.93 10.08 -3.27
N GLY A 40 -6.24 10.25 -3.49
CA GLY A 40 -7.24 10.49 -2.45
C GLY A 40 -7.84 9.18 -1.92
N ALA A 41 -8.07 9.06 -0.61
CA ALA A 41 -8.68 7.86 -0.04
C ALA A 41 -10.09 7.63 -0.60
N LEU A 42 -10.45 6.36 -0.73
CA LEU A 42 -11.79 5.89 -1.10
C LEU A 42 -12.34 5.03 0.05
N PRO A 43 -13.66 4.92 0.23
CA PRO A 43 -14.22 3.99 1.20
C PRO A 43 -13.94 2.53 0.79
N TRP A 44 -13.84 1.64 1.77
CA TRP A 44 -13.84 0.19 1.54
C TRP A 44 -15.05 -0.17 0.67
N SER A 45 -14.81 -1.01 -0.34
CA SER A 45 -15.88 -1.54 -1.18
C SER A 45 -15.87 -3.06 -1.13
N ASP A 46 -17.04 -3.68 -1.06
CA ASP A 46 -17.25 -5.11 -1.29
C ASP A 46 -18.00 -5.36 -2.62
N GLY A 47 -18.07 -4.32 -3.48
CA GLY A 47 -18.91 -4.32 -4.68
C GLY A 47 -20.37 -3.92 -4.45
N THR A 48 -20.76 -3.59 -3.22
CA THR A 48 -22.09 -3.07 -2.87
C THR A 48 -22.05 -1.58 -2.49
N THR A 49 -23.21 -1.02 -2.13
CA THR A 49 -23.34 0.37 -1.66
C THR A 49 -23.19 0.52 -0.15
N ARG A 50 -22.76 -0.53 0.58
CA ARG A 50 -22.63 -0.50 2.03
C ARG A 50 -21.41 0.33 2.44
N ASP A 51 -21.63 1.26 3.38
CA ASP A 51 -20.55 1.97 4.05
C ASP A 51 -20.13 1.23 5.32
N TYR A 52 -18.87 0.83 5.39
CA TYR A 52 -18.29 0.16 6.55
C TYR A 52 -17.63 1.16 7.53
N GLY A 53 -17.50 2.43 7.16
CA GLY A 53 -16.79 3.44 7.95
C GLY A 53 -15.26 3.32 7.90
N PHE A 54 -14.72 2.55 6.95
CA PHE A 54 -13.29 2.38 6.74
C PHE A 54 -12.87 2.88 5.36
N ALA A 55 -11.67 3.45 5.27
CA ALA A 55 -11.02 3.65 3.98
C ALA A 55 -10.59 2.30 3.38
N ALA A 56 -10.64 2.21 2.05
CA ALA A 56 -10.16 1.08 1.28
C ALA A 56 -8.65 0.89 1.50
N PRO A 57 -8.19 -0.35 1.68
CA PRO A 57 -6.80 -0.64 1.97
C PRO A 57 -5.95 -0.52 0.71
N VAL A 58 -4.63 -0.38 0.89
CA VAL A 58 -3.67 -0.26 -0.21
C VAL A 58 -3.76 -1.43 -1.20
N PRO A 59 -3.95 -2.71 -0.79
CA PRO A 59 -4.18 -3.81 -1.71
C PRO A 59 -5.43 -3.68 -2.60
N GLN A 60 -6.43 -2.88 -2.19
CA GLN A 60 -7.65 -2.69 -2.96
C GLN A 60 -7.55 -1.53 -3.96
N VAL A 61 -6.98 -0.39 -3.54
CA VAL A 61 -7.03 0.86 -4.34
C VAL A 61 -5.67 1.54 -4.53
N GLY A 62 -4.57 0.91 -4.10
CA GLY A 62 -3.26 1.55 -4.04
C GLY A 62 -3.30 2.76 -3.11
N ASN A 63 -2.79 3.91 -3.57
CA ASN A 63 -2.90 5.16 -2.81
C ASN A 63 -4.26 5.87 -2.97
N GLY A 64 -5.19 5.27 -3.73
CA GLY A 64 -6.54 5.73 -3.96
C GLY A 64 -6.76 6.46 -5.29
N LEU A 65 -7.79 7.31 -5.34
CA LEU A 65 -8.20 7.99 -6.58
C LEU A 65 -7.18 9.07 -6.98
N VAL A 66 -6.57 8.91 -8.15
CA VAL A 66 -5.61 9.88 -8.71
C VAL A 66 -6.25 11.27 -8.85
N ASN A 67 -5.48 12.31 -8.52
CA ASN A 67 -5.90 13.70 -8.68
C ASN A 67 -5.00 14.42 -9.68
N ALA A 68 -5.49 14.59 -10.92
CA ALA A 68 -4.75 15.24 -11.99
C ALA A 68 -4.37 16.69 -11.65
N PHE A 69 -5.21 17.42 -10.92
CA PHE A 69 -4.90 18.79 -10.52
C PHE A 69 -3.64 18.83 -9.64
N LYS A 70 -3.55 17.94 -8.64
CA LYS A 70 -2.34 17.82 -7.79
C LYS A 70 -1.11 17.47 -8.62
N VAL A 71 -1.24 16.50 -9.54
CA VAL A 71 -0.13 16.05 -10.40
C VAL A 71 0.44 17.20 -11.24
N LEU A 72 -0.41 18.10 -11.73
CA LEU A 72 0.01 19.19 -12.61
C LEU A 72 0.37 20.50 -11.91
N ASN A 73 -0.19 20.78 -10.73
CA ASN A 73 -0.13 22.12 -10.13
C ASN A 73 0.65 22.18 -8.82
N TYR A 74 0.96 21.04 -8.19
CA TYR A 74 1.71 21.07 -6.93
C TYR A 74 3.20 21.30 -7.19
N SER A 75 3.77 22.17 -6.36
CA SER A 75 5.20 22.49 -6.33
C SER A 75 6.00 21.48 -5.51
N THR A 76 5.36 20.80 -4.55
CA THR A 76 5.96 19.70 -3.79
C THR A 76 6.09 18.44 -4.66
N THR A 77 7.26 17.81 -4.61
CA THR A 77 7.48 16.48 -5.18
C THR A 77 8.04 15.54 -4.13
N LEU A 78 7.63 14.27 -4.21
CA LEU A 78 8.05 13.22 -3.28
C LEU A 78 8.86 12.15 -4.01
N GLU A 79 10.02 11.84 -3.49
CA GLU A 79 10.83 10.69 -3.90
C GLU A 79 10.91 9.71 -2.72
N TYR A 80 10.43 8.50 -2.94
CA TYR A 80 10.34 7.46 -1.92
C TYR A 80 10.32 6.07 -2.57
N ASP A 81 10.79 5.08 -1.83
CA ASP A 81 10.46 3.69 -2.12
C ASP A 81 9.14 3.32 -1.44
N LYS A 82 8.46 2.30 -1.96
CA LYS A 82 7.20 1.84 -1.37
C LYS A 82 7.44 1.47 0.09
N PHE A 83 6.56 1.91 0.99
CA PHE A 83 6.65 1.54 2.41
C PHE A 83 6.10 0.12 2.59
N GLU A 84 6.92 -0.84 2.17
CA GLU A 84 6.70 -2.27 2.32
C GLU A 84 7.19 -2.67 3.72
N LEU A 85 6.29 -2.63 4.69
CA LEU A 85 6.60 -2.92 6.10
C LEU A 85 6.85 -4.42 6.33
N ASN A 86 6.57 -5.26 5.33
CA ASN A 86 6.74 -6.72 5.35
C ASN A 86 5.90 -7.41 6.45
N ASP A 87 6.26 -8.65 6.76
CA ASP A 87 5.69 -9.51 7.79
C ASP A 87 6.46 -9.35 9.12
N THR A 88 5.99 -9.94 10.21
CA THR A 88 6.61 -9.75 11.54
C THR A 88 8.03 -10.32 11.63
N ALA A 89 8.34 -11.35 10.83
CA ALA A 89 9.66 -11.95 10.78
C ALA A 89 10.69 -11.12 10.01
N ASN A 90 10.25 -10.34 9.01
CA ASN A 90 11.12 -9.51 8.17
C ASN A 90 10.71 -8.03 8.20
N PHE A 91 10.22 -7.57 9.35
CA PHE A 91 9.63 -6.25 9.54
C PHE A 91 10.61 -5.14 9.15
N LYS A 92 10.15 -4.21 8.31
CA LYS A 92 10.88 -3.00 7.90
C LYS A 92 10.25 -1.79 8.57
N ASP A 93 10.74 -1.48 9.76
CA ASP A 93 10.23 -0.43 10.62
C ASP A 93 10.55 0.98 10.11
N VAL A 94 11.77 1.22 9.62
CA VAL A 94 12.24 2.55 9.21
C VAL A 94 12.06 2.76 7.71
N ASN A 95 11.35 3.83 7.34
CA ASN A 95 11.14 4.24 5.96
C ASN A 95 11.33 5.77 5.83
N SER A 96 11.71 6.26 4.65
CA SER A 96 11.94 7.70 4.44
C SER A 96 11.35 8.22 3.13
N VAL A 97 11.08 9.52 3.11
CA VAL A 97 10.62 10.28 1.94
C VAL A 97 11.51 11.49 1.77
N ARG A 98 12.05 11.68 0.57
CA ARG A 98 12.71 12.91 0.15
C ARG A 98 11.67 13.87 -0.39
N ILE A 99 11.55 15.03 0.24
CA ILE A 99 10.56 16.06 -0.06
C ILE A 99 11.29 17.23 -0.70
N THR A 100 10.94 17.55 -1.94
CA THR A 100 11.53 18.67 -2.69
C THR A 100 10.49 19.77 -2.88
N ASN A 101 10.87 21.01 -2.52
CA ASN A 101 10.06 22.20 -2.74
C ASN A 101 10.49 22.87 -4.06
N ASN A 102 9.69 22.74 -5.12
CA ASN A 102 9.96 23.40 -6.40
C ASN A 102 9.28 24.78 -6.53
N GLY A 103 8.74 25.31 -5.43
CA GLY A 103 8.16 26.65 -5.36
C GLY A 103 9.22 27.74 -5.22
N ASP A 104 8.75 28.97 -5.04
CA ASP A 104 9.57 30.19 -4.91
C ASP A 104 9.67 30.70 -3.46
N ALA A 105 8.93 30.10 -2.53
CA ALA A 105 8.95 30.41 -1.10
C ALA A 105 9.21 29.16 -0.24
N PRO A 106 9.78 29.30 0.98
CA PRO A 106 9.93 28.18 1.91
C PRO A 106 8.59 27.56 2.29
N LEU A 107 8.55 26.22 2.35
CA LEU A 107 7.36 25.47 2.78
C LEU A 107 7.65 24.66 4.03
N THR A 108 6.75 24.74 5.01
CA THR A 108 6.80 23.91 6.23
C THR A 108 5.83 22.74 6.06
N TYR A 109 6.29 21.54 6.37
CA TYR A 109 5.52 20.31 6.20
C TYR A 109 5.10 19.74 7.54
N ASN A 110 3.84 19.29 7.59
CA ASN A 110 3.29 18.50 8.68
C ASN A 110 2.96 17.09 8.19
N PHE A 111 3.10 16.12 9.09
CA PHE A 111 2.93 14.71 8.82
C PHE A 111 1.78 14.16 9.66
N SER A 112 0.96 13.29 9.08
CA SER A 112 -0.04 12.54 9.83
C SER A 112 -0.30 11.18 9.25
N LEU A 113 -0.76 10.24 10.09
CA LEU A 113 -1.20 8.93 9.67
C LEU A 113 -2.67 9.00 9.24
N GLN A 114 -2.98 8.51 8.06
CA GLN A 114 -4.34 8.14 7.66
C GLN A 114 -4.40 6.63 7.52
N ASP A 115 -5.08 5.96 8.45
CA ASP A 115 -5.27 4.52 8.39
C ASP A 115 -6.31 4.10 7.35
N ALA A 116 -6.21 2.85 6.91
CA ALA A 116 -7.21 2.18 6.11
C ALA A 116 -7.66 0.89 6.80
N ALA A 117 -8.66 0.22 6.23
CA ALA A 117 -9.09 -1.09 6.73
C ALA A 117 -7.91 -2.07 6.79
N GLY A 118 -7.84 -2.86 7.85
CA GLY A 118 -7.20 -4.15 7.80
C GLY A 118 -8.19 -5.23 7.37
N PHE A 119 -7.69 -6.44 7.15
CA PHE A 119 -8.51 -7.64 6.99
C PHE A 119 -7.68 -8.88 7.29
N GLU A 120 -8.33 -9.95 7.70
CA GLU A 120 -7.71 -11.27 7.82
C GLU A 120 -7.70 -11.92 6.44
N ALA A 121 -6.52 -12.24 5.92
CA ALA A 121 -6.37 -12.78 4.57
C ALA A 121 -6.50 -14.30 4.49
N LEU A 122 -6.30 -15.01 5.61
CA LEU A 122 -6.27 -16.47 5.65
C LEU A 122 -7.53 -17.03 6.32
N GLU A 123 -8.12 -18.02 5.67
CA GLU A 123 -8.94 -19.03 6.33
C GLU A 123 -7.99 -20.02 6.98
N GLU A 124 -7.99 -20.04 8.32
CA GLU A 124 -7.08 -20.84 9.12
C GLU A 124 -7.25 -22.35 8.85
N PHE A 125 -6.25 -23.14 9.22
CA PHE A 125 -6.34 -24.59 9.10
C PHE A 125 -7.46 -25.12 9.98
N ASP A 126 -8.44 -25.79 9.37
CA ASP A 126 -9.50 -26.49 10.08
C ASP A 126 -9.76 -27.84 9.38
N PRO A 127 -9.47 -28.99 10.03
CA PRO A 127 -9.64 -30.31 9.42
C PRO A 127 -11.10 -30.65 9.07
N SER A 128 -12.07 -29.92 9.64
CA SER A 128 -13.50 -30.07 9.33
C SER A 128 -13.96 -29.21 8.14
N VAL A 129 -13.17 -28.21 7.75
CA VAL A 129 -13.44 -27.32 6.62
C VAL A 129 -12.69 -27.82 5.39
N TYR A 130 -13.44 -28.12 4.34
CA TYR A 130 -12.84 -28.46 3.04
C TYR A 130 -12.16 -27.22 2.45
N PHE A 131 -10.90 -27.38 1.97
CA PHE A 131 -10.01 -26.30 1.52
C PHE A 131 -9.53 -25.33 2.62
N SER A 132 -8.82 -25.85 3.62
CA SER A 132 -8.14 -25.06 4.66
C SER A 132 -6.70 -25.58 4.88
N PRO A 133 -5.68 -24.72 5.10
CA PRO A 133 -5.76 -23.27 5.13
C PRO A 133 -5.76 -22.72 3.70
N ARG A 134 -6.49 -21.64 3.43
CA ARG A 134 -6.52 -20.99 2.11
C ARG A 134 -6.67 -19.49 2.24
N LEU A 135 -6.37 -18.76 1.17
CA LEU A 135 -6.71 -17.33 1.12
C LEU A 135 -8.23 -17.16 1.04
N LYS A 136 -8.75 -16.21 1.82
CA LYS A 136 -10.13 -15.76 1.75
C LYS A 136 -10.37 -15.08 0.39
N SER A 137 -11.49 -15.40 -0.24
CA SER A 137 -11.95 -14.70 -1.43
C SER A 137 -12.37 -13.29 -1.07
N PHE A 138 -12.43 -12.40 -2.07
CA PHE A 138 -12.82 -11.00 -1.85
C PHE A 138 -14.17 -10.85 -1.12
N ALA A 139 -15.13 -11.73 -1.38
CA ALA A 139 -16.46 -11.70 -0.76
C ALA A 139 -16.45 -12.12 0.72
N GLU A 140 -15.39 -12.77 1.20
CA GLU A 140 -15.21 -13.22 2.59
C GLU A 140 -14.46 -12.17 3.43
N LEU A 141 -13.83 -11.19 2.79
CA LEU A 141 -13.06 -10.16 3.48
C LEU A 141 -14.00 -9.18 4.19
N THR A 142 -13.79 -9.02 5.49
CA THR A 142 -14.47 -8.02 6.31
C THR A 142 -13.44 -7.00 6.83
N PRO A 143 -13.71 -5.69 6.73
CA PRO A 143 -12.77 -4.69 7.23
C PRO A 143 -12.67 -4.76 8.76
N ILE A 144 -11.44 -4.72 9.26
CA ILE A 144 -11.11 -4.62 10.68
C ILE A 144 -10.25 -3.39 10.95
N LYS A 145 -10.18 -2.95 12.21
CA LYS A 145 -9.22 -1.92 12.62
C LYS A 145 -7.84 -2.57 12.82
N ALA A 146 -6.87 -2.22 11.99
CA ALA A 146 -5.49 -2.68 12.11
C ALA A 146 -4.56 -1.49 11.84
N VAL A 147 -4.23 -0.73 12.89
CA VAL A 147 -3.50 0.54 12.78
C VAL A 147 -2.14 0.41 13.47
N PRO A 148 -1.03 0.58 12.74
CA PRO A 148 0.29 0.59 13.35
C PRO A 148 0.50 1.88 14.14
N VAL A 149 1.39 1.84 15.12
CA VAL A 149 1.96 3.06 15.69
C VAL A 149 3.02 3.56 14.72
N VAL A 150 3.09 4.88 14.51
CA VAL A 150 4.13 5.50 13.71
C VAL A 150 4.73 6.68 14.46
N GLU A 151 6.05 6.70 14.56
CA GLU A 151 6.80 7.87 14.96
C GLU A 151 6.98 8.76 13.72
N LEU A 152 6.39 9.95 13.78
CA LEU A 152 6.46 10.94 12.72
C LEU A 152 7.64 11.89 12.98
N PRO A 153 8.18 12.54 11.93
CA PRO A 153 9.16 13.62 12.11
C PRO A 153 8.66 14.65 13.12
N THR A 154 9.50 14.98 14.11
CA THR A 154 9.20 15.95 15.16
C THR A 154 9.90 17.27 14.90
N GLY A 155 9.33 18.36 15.41
CA GLY A 155 9.86 19.71 15.21
C GLY A 155 9.42 20.34 13.89
N GLU A 156 10.02 21.48 13.56
CA GLU A 156 9.71 22.22 12.34
C GLU A 156 10.42 21.61 11.13
N PHE A 157 9.66 21.15 10.14
CA PHE A 157 10.18 20.61 8.88
C PHE A 157 10.01 21.64 7.76
N THR A 158 10.91 22.62 7.67
CA THR A 158 10.88 23.65 6.62
C THR A 158 11.88 23.33 5.51
N VAL A 159 11.44 23.37 4.25
CA VAL A 159 12.26 23.15 3.05
C VAL A 159 12.29 24.43 2.21
N ALA A 160 13.49 24.97 1.96
CA ALA A 160 13.63 26.19 1.18
C ALA A 160 13.36 25.94 -0.32
N PRO A 161 13.12 26.99 -1.13
CA PRO A 161 12.97 26.87 -2.58
C PRO A 161 14.13 26.11 -3.24
N GLY A 162 13.81 25.10 -4.05
CA GLY A 162 14.78 24.25 -4.75
C GLY A 162 15.52 23.24 -3.86
N GLU A 163 15.26 23.22 -2.55
CA GLU A 163 15.88 22.26 -1.64
C GLU A 163 15.08 20.95 -1.54
N THR A 164 15.81 19.90 -1.17
CA THR A 164 15.26 18.61 -0.79
C THR A 164 15.65 18.29 0.65
N LYS A 165 14.68 17.89 1.48
CA LYS A 165 14.95 17.33 2.82
C LYS A 165 14.33 15.95 2.95
N GLU A 166 14.96 15.10 3.77
CA GLU A 166 14.49 13.75 4.03
C GLU A 166 13.71 13.70 5.34
N ALA A 167 12.51 13.12 5.29
CA ALA A 167 11.65 12.83 6.42
C ALA A 167 11.66 11.32 6.69
N THR A 168 11.88 10.92 7.94
CA THR A 168 11.97 9.52 8.36
C THR A 168 10.77 9.15 9.24
N PHE A 169 10.25 7.96 9.03
CA PHE A 169 9.09 7.39 9.73
C PHE A 169 9.48 6.04 10.31
N THR A 170 9.20 5.83 11.59
CA THR A 170 9.46 4.55 12.27
C THR A 170 8.14 3.92 12.66
N PHE A 171 7.85 2.75 12.11
CA PHE A 171 6.62 2.01 12.39
C PHE A 171 6.84 0.98 13.50
N ALA A 172 5.80 0.78 14.32
CA ALA A 172 5.69 -0.38 15.17
C ALA A 172 4.47 -1.21 14.77
N LEU A 173 4.57 -2.53 14.96
CA LEU A 173 3.52 -3.48 14.60
C LEU A 173 2.21 -3.16 15.33
N PRO A 174 1.05 -3.27 14.66
CA PRO A 174 -0.24 -3.19 15.32
C PRO A 174 -0.44 -4.38 16.28
N THR A 175 -1.12 -4.14 17.40
CA THR A 175 -1.35 -5.15 18.45
C THR A 175 -2.80 -5.63 18.46
N GLY A 176 -3.05 -6.82 19.01
CA GLY A 176 -4.41 -7.34 19.23
C GLY A 176 -5.09 -7.91 17.98
N LEU A 177 -4.30 -8.30 16.98
CA LEU A 177 -4.77 -8.94 15.76
C LEU A 177 -4.57 -10.46 15.83
N ASN A 178 -5.38 -11.22 15.10
CA ASN A 178 -5.25 -12.67 15.01
C ASN A 178 -4.14 -13.05 14.02
N ALA A 179 -2.92 -13.31 14.51
CA ALA A 179 -1.75 -13.57 13.66
C ALA A 179 -1.93 -14.79 12.74
N THR A 180 -2.60 -15.84 13.19
CA THR A 180 -2.81 -17.06 12.40
C THR A 180 -3.72 -16.84 11.19
N ALA A 181 -4.57 -15.81 11.23
CA ALA A 181 -5.46 -15.43 10.13
C ALA A 181 -4.83 -14.46 9.11
N LEU A 182 -3.51 -14.26 9.14
CA LEU A 182 -2.76 -13.33 8.28
C LEU A 182 -3.39 -11.92 8.22
N PRO A 183 -3.39 -11.18 9.34
CA PRO A 183 -4.02 -9.88 9.42
C PRO A 183 -3.18 -8.84 8.68
N VAL A 184 -3.74 -8.34 7.59
CA VAL A 184 -3.19 -7.27 6.76
C VAL A 184 -3.52 -5.92 7.38
N TYR A 185 -2.57 -4.99 7.33
CA TYR A 185 -2.79 -3.59 7.69
C TYR A 185 -2.17 -2.66 6.65
N SER A 186 -2.79 -1.51 6.43
CA SER A 186 -2.33 -0.53 5.46
C SER A 186 -2.91 0.86 5.72
N GLY A 187 -2.41 1.83 4.99
CA GLY A 187 -2.88 3.20 5.03
C GLY A 187 -1.91 4.10 4.29
N LYS A 188 -1.82 5.36 4.71
CA LYS A 188 -0.86 6.31 4.15
C LYS A 188 -0.39 7.35 5.14
N ILE A 189 0.82 7.84 4.92
CA ILE A 189 1.34 9.05 5.56
C ILE A 189 0.90 10.24 4.72
N LEU A 190 0.14 11.15 5.30
CA LEU A 190 -0.21 12.42 4.70
C LEU A 190 0.93 13.42 4.95
N ILE A 191 1.34 14.11 3.88
CA ILE A 191 2.37 15.14 3.90
C ILE A 191 1.68 16.44 3.45
N THR A 192 1.48 17.36 4.39
CA THR A 192 0.74 18.61 4.15
C THR A 192 1.70 19.79 4.27
N ALA A 193 1.85 20.56 3.19
CA ALA A 193 2.63 21.78 3.17
C ALA A 193 1.83 22.97 3.72
N SER A 194 2.53 24.00 4.19
CA SER A 194 1.96 25.28 4.61
C SER A 194 1.19 26.02 3.50
N SER A 195 1.45 25.69 2.23
CA SER A 195 0.69 26.17 1.06
C SER A 195 -0.70 25.53 0.92
N GLY A 196 -1.02 24.50 1.71
CA GLY A 196 -2.23 23.70 1.58
C GLY A 196 -2.11 22.52 0.60
N GLU A 197 -0.95 22.35 -0.05
CA GLU A 197 -0.67 21.15 -0.82
C GLU A 197 -0.65 19.92 0.10
N GLN A 198 -1.36 18.86 -0.29
CA GLN A 198 -1.34 17.59 0.43
C GLN A 198 -1.08 16.42 -0.51
N LEU A 199 0.04 15.75 -0.28
CA LEU A 199 0.43 14.50 -0.93
C LEU A 199 0.46 13.37 0.09
N SER A 200 0.64 12.14 -0.36
CA SER A 200 0.67 11.00 0.55
C SER A 200 1.53 9.85 0.06
N VAL A 201 2.05 9.06 1.00
CA VAL A 201 2.83 7.85 0.72
C VAL A 201 2.12 6.64 1.32
N PRO A 202 1.74 5.63 0.52
CA PRO A 202 1.05 4.45 1.03
C PRO A 202 2.02 3.51 1.77
N TYR A 203 1.55 2.89 2.84
CA TYR A 203 2.25 1.80 3.54
C TYR A 203 1.39 0.54 3.59
N PHE A 204 2.05 -0.61 3.63
CA PHE A 204 1.42 -1.92 3.67
C PHE A 204 2.27 -2.90 4.49
N GLY A 205 1.63 -3.67 5.36
CA GLY A 205 2.30 -4.70 6.15
C GLY A 205 1.37 -5.84 6.53
N LEU A 206 1.98 -6.88 7.08
CA LEU A 206 1.31 -8.10 7.56
C LEU A 206 1.69 -8.33 9.02
N ALA A 207 0.69 -8.35 9.91
CA ALA A 207 0.90 -8.53 11.33
C ALA A 207 0.93 -10.02 11.71
N SER A 208 1.73 -10.79 10.96
CA SER A 208 2.00 -12.21 11.18
C SER A 208 3.34 -12.62 10.57
N ASP A 209 3.87 -13.79 10.93
CA ASP A 209 5.01 -14.42 10.25
C ASP A 209 4.45 -15.25 9.09
N LEU A 210 4.61 -14.73 7.87
CA LEU A 210 3.98 -15.32 6.69
C LEU A 210 4.47 -16.76 6.47
N LYS A 211 5.76 -17.00 6.72
CA LYS A 211 6.37 -18.30 6.49
C LYS A 211 5.87 -19.32 7.51
N GLN A 212 5.74 -18.91 8.77
CA GLN A 212 5.23 -19.75 9.83
C GLN A 212 3.78 -20.17 9.55
N GLU A 213 2.91 -19.19 9.28
CA GLU A 213 1.47 -19.46 9.14
C GLU A 213 1.10 -20.17 7.83
N LEU A 214 1.91 -20.02 6.78
CA LEU A 214 1.75 -20.79 5.54
C LEU A 214 2.57 -22.10 5.53
N THR A 215 2.92 -22.66 6.69
CA THR A 215 3.57 -23.98 6.78
C THR A 215 2.61 -25.02 7.40
N PRO A 216 2.23 -26.08 6.66
CA PRO A 216 2.57 -26.35 5.26
C PRO A 216 1.82 -25.42 4.30
N ILE A 217 2.41 -25.14 3.13
CA ILE A 217 1.80 -24.27 2.10
C ILE A 217 0.59 -24.92 1.42
N PHE A 218 0.34 -26.18 1.71
CA PHE A 218 -0.70 -26.97 1.08
C PHE A 218 -1.95 -27.00 1.94
N GLU A 219 -3.09 -26.84 1.29
CA GLU A 219 -4.40 -27.11 1.85
C GLU A 219 -4.52 -28.56 2.34
N ASN A 220 -5.48 -28.79 3.24
CA ASN A 220 -5.93 -30.10 3.62
C ASN A 220 -6.20 -30.94 2.38
N THR A 221 -5.75 -32.20 2.42
CA THR A 221 -5.75 -33.17 1.33
C THR A 221 -4.68 -32.99 0.23
N TYR A 222 -3.89 -31.91 0.26
CA TYR A 222 -2.78 -31.66 -0.67
C TYR A 222 -1.38 -31.81 -0.02
N PRO A 223 -0.31 -31.99 -0.83
CA PRO A 223 -0.37 -32.31 -2.25
C PRO A 223 -0.74 -33.79 -2.44
N PHE A 224 -1.60 -34.06 -3.42
CA PHE A 224 -1.84 -35.42 -3.90
C PHE A 224 -1.49 -35.50 -5.38
N SER A 225 -1.11 -36.69 -5.83
CA SER A 225 -0.88 -36.98 -7.23
C SER A 225 -1.62 -38.27 -7.56
N THR A 226 -2.36 -38.26 -8.66
CA THR A 226 -3.09 -39.40 -9.18
C THR A 226 -2.62 -39.72 -10.59
N SER A 227 -2.80 -40.98 -11.03
CA SER A 227 -2.48 -41.37 -12.40
C SER A 227 -3.38 -42.47 -12.95
N GLY A 228 -3.45 -42.58 -14.27
CA GLY A 228 -4.28 -43.56 -14.97
C GLY A 228 -5.75 -43.13 -15.09
N ILE A 229 -6.54 -43.94 -15.82
CA ILE A 229 -7.94 -43.61 -16.15
C ILE A 229 -8.87 -43.54 -14.92
N THR A 230 -8.46 -44.12 -13.78
CA THR A 230 -9.24 -44.16 -12.54
C THR A 230 -8.82 -43.10 -11.52
N ASN A 231 -7.89 -42.20 -11.86
CA ASN A 231 -7.30 -41.24 -10.90
C ASN A 231 -6.79 -41.92 -9.61
N GLU A 232 -6.14 -43.07 -9.76
CA GLU A 232 -5.60 -43.79 -8.62
C GLU A 232 -4.43 -43.02 -7.99
N SER A 233 -4.41 -42.91 -6.66
CA SER A 233 -3.37 -42.24 -5.91
C SER A 233 -1.99 -42.83 -6.20
N ILE A 234 -0.99 -42.01 -6.44
CA ILE A 234 0.38 -42.48 -6.65
C ILE A 234 0.93 -43.21 -5.42
N LYS A 235 0.37 -42.95 -4.22
CA LYS A 235 0.74 -43.65 -2.99
C LYS A 235 0.32 -45.13 -2.98
N THR A 236 -0.66 -45.52 -3.80
CA THR A 236 -1.12 -46.92 -3.91
C THR A 236 -0.52 -47.63 -5.12
N LYS A 237 0.22 -46.90 -5.98
CA LYS A 237 0.94 -47.49 -7.10
C LYS A 237 2.33 -47.93 -6.66
N SER A 238 2.53 -49.26 -6.66
CA SER A 238 3.83 -49.92 -6.48
C SER A 238 4.78 -49.66 -7.65
#